data_AF-A0A0U3S2R6-F1
#
_entry.id   AF-A0A0U3S2R6-F1
#
_cell.length_a   1.000
_cell.length_b   1.000
_cell.length_c   1.000
_cell.angle_alpha   90.00
_cell.angle_beta   90.00
_cell.angle_gamma   90.00
#
_symmetry.space_group_name_H-M   'P 1'
#
loop_
_entity.id
_entity.type
_entity.pdbx_description
1 polymer ?
#
loop_
_entity_poly.entity_id
_entity_poly.type
_entity_poly.pdbx_seq_one_letter_code
_entity_poly.pdbx_strand_id
1 'polypeptide(L)' 'MEIGQNPERVYKVVKAVKDAMEKPVIAKLTPNIDDITKIGLAAEKAGADAVSAINTIKAIAI' A
#
# COMPACT_ATOMS: atom_id res chain seq x y z
N MET A 1 1.90 -4.40 -14.06
CA MET A 1 2.63 -4.58 -12.78
C MET A 1 1.89 -3.80 -11.70
N GLU A 2 1.27 -4.47 -10.73
CA GLU A 2 0.62 -3.77 -9.62
C GLU A 2 1.62 -3.45 -8.51
N ILE A 3 1.69 -2.19 -8.11
CA ILE A 3 2.56 -1.72 -7.01
C ILE A 3 2.09 -2.32 -5.69
N GLY A 4 0.79 -2.28 -5.43
CA GLY A 4 0.16 -2.67 -4.16
C GLY A 4 0.24 -4.15 -3.80
N GLN A 5 0.82 -5.01 -4.65
CA GLN A 5 0.97 -6.44 -4.41
C GLN A 5 2.42 -6.88 -4.15
N ASN A 6 3.37 -5.96 -4.17
CA ASN A 6 4.78 -6.26 -3.91
C ASN A 6 5.30 -5.38 -2.76
N PRO A 7 5.69 -5.96 -1.61
CA PRO A 7 6.15 -5.21 -0.44
C PRO A 7 7.29 -4.23 -0.74
N GLU A 8 8.29 -4.63 -1.53
CA GLU A 8 9.43 -3.76 -1.85
C GLU A 8 9.01 -2.54 -2.69
N ARG A 9 8.07 -2.74 -3.63
CA ARG A 9 7.54 -1.63 -4.45
C ARG A 9 6.70 -0.70 -3.61
N VAL A 10 5.87 -1.21 -2.72
CA VAL A 10 5.09 -0.40 -1.77
C VAL A 10 6.03 0.41 -0.89
N TYR A 11 7.07 -0.21 -0.33
CA TYR A 11 8.05 0.50 0.48
C TYR A 11 8.69 1.66 -0.30
N LYS A 12 9.20 1.39 -1.52
CA LYS A 12 9.87 2.41 -2.34
C LYS A 12 8.96 3.59 -2.66
N VAL A 13 7.70 3.31 -3.03
CA VAL A 13 6.73 4.35 -3.38
C VAL A 13 6.30 5.15 -2.15
N VAL A 14 5.94 4.48 -1.05
CA VAL A 14 5.53 5.17 0.19
C VAL A 14 6.68 6.01 0.74
N LYS A 15 7.91 5.49 0.72
CA LYS A 15 9.10 6.22 1.19
C LYS A 15 9.34 7.47 0.36
N ALA A 16 9.28 7.35 -0.98
CA ALA A 16 9.43 8.50 -1.86
C ALA A 16 8.35 9.57 -1.64
N VAL A 17 7.10 9.16 -1.40
CA VAL A 17 5.99 10.09 -1.09
C VAL A 17 6.19 10.74 0.28
N LYS A 18 6.54 9.95 1.30
CA LYS A 18 6.75 10.44 2.66
C LYS A 18 7.92 11.43 2.75
N ASP A 19 9.00 11.19 2.00
CA ASP A 19 10.15 12.09 1.93
C ASP A 19 9.83 13.42 1.22
N ALA A 20 8.77 13.45 0.39
CA ALA A 20 8.35 14.63 -0.38
C ALA A 20 7.15 15.38 0.23
N MET A 21 6.56 14.89 1.32
CA MET A 21 5.31 15.42 1.88
C MET A 21 5.44 15.74 3.37
N GLU A 22 5.04 16.95 3.75
CA GLU A 22 4.92 17.35 5.16
C GLU A 22 3.59 16.89 5.80
N LYS A 23 2.55 16.67 4.98
CA LYS A 23 1.23 16.23 5.44
C LYS A 23 1.23 14.70 5.70
N PRO A 24 0.32 14.20 6.56
CA PRO A 24 0.17 12.76 6.76
C PRO A 24 -0.11 12.00 5.46
N VAL A 25 0.55 10.86 5.31
CA VAL A 25 0.44 9.94 4.17
C VAL A 25 -0.31 8.69 4.62
N ILE A 26 -1.43 8.40 3.96
CA ILE A 26 -2.26 7.22 4.23
C ILE A 26 -2.12 6.25 3.06
N ALA A 27 -1.61 5.04 3.31
CA ALA A 27 -1.47 4.00 2.28
C ALA A 27 -2.79 3.23 2.10
N LYS A 28 -3.39 3.28 0.90
CA LYS A 28 -4.62 2.53 0.60
C LYS A 28 -4.31 1.14 0.05
N LEU A 29 -4.67 0.10 0.80
CA LEU A 29 -4.24 -1.28 0.54
C LEU A 29 -5.20 -2.01 -0.39
N THR A 30 -4.68 -2.85 -1.28
CA THR A 30 -5.50 -3.75 -2.11
C THR A 30 -5.78 -5.06 -1.36
N PRO A 31 -7.02 -5.60 -1.43
CA PRO A 31 -7.32 -6.91 -0.87
C PRO A 31 -6.91 -8.06 -1.80
N ASN A 32 -6.46 -7.76 -3.02
CA ASN A 32 -6.20 -8.74 -4.08
C ASN A 32 -4.80 -9.35 -3.98
N ILE A 33 -4.46 -9.91 -2.81
CA ILE A 33 -3.16 -10.51 -2.49
C ILE A 33 -3.35 -11.67 -1.49
N ASP A 34 -2.35 -12.55 -1.37
CA ASP A 34 -2.33 -13.68 -0.43
C ASP A 34 -2.35 -13.23 1.03
N ASP A 35 -1.53 -12.24 1.38
CA ASP A 35 -1.37 -11.75 2.73
C ASP A 35 -1.20 -10.22 2.74
N ILE A 36 -2.28 -9.53 3.11
CA ILE A 36 -2.31 -8.07 3.16
C ILE A 36 -1.38 -7.49 4.23
N THR A 37 -0.98 -8.27 5.25
CA THR A 37 -0.10 -7.79 6.32
C THR A 37 1.30 -7.47 5.78
N LYS A 38 1.79 -8.21 4.79
CA LYS A 38 3.07 -7.94 4.11
C LYS A 38 3.10 -6.56 3.48
N ILE A 39 1.96 -6.12 2.95
CA ILE A 39 1.82 -4.80 2.32
C ILE A 39 1.66 -3.71 3.37
N GLY A 40 0.82 -3.94 4.39
CA GLY A 40 0.65 -3.00 5.50
C GLY A 40 1.96 -2.70 6.23
N LEU A 41 2.72 -3.75 6.57
CA LEU A 41 4.03 -3.62 7.21
C LEU A 41 5.06 -2.92 6.32
N ALA A 42 5.02 -3.13 5.00
CA ALA A 42 5.90 -2.42 4.07
C ALA A 42 5.58 -0.93 4.01
N ALA A 43 4.29 -0.56 4.03
CA ALA A 43 3.87 0.84 4.06
C ALA A 43 4.24 1.51 5.39
N GLU A 44 4.01 0.84 6.52
CA GLU A 44 4.40 1.32 7.85
C GLU A 44 5.93 1.55 7.94
N LYS A 45 6.73 0.56 7.54
CA LYS A 45 8.20 0.67 7.53
C LYS A 45 8.71 1.80 6.64
N ALA A 46 7.98 2.14 5.58
CA ALA A 46 8.32 3.24 4.70
C ALA A 46 7.89 4.62 5.23
N GLY A 47 7.16 4.66 6.34
CA GLY A 47 6.75 5.89 7.03
C GLY A 47 5.33 6.35 6.73
N ALA A 48 4.44 5.48 6.24
CA ALA A 48 3.00 5.81 6.20
C ALA A 48 2.48 6.06 7.62
N ASP A 49 1.70 7.13 7.80
CA ASP A 49 1.14 7.52 9.10
C ASP A 49 -0.11 6.71 9.45
N ALA A 50 -0.79 6.17 8.43
CA ALA A 50 -1.93 5.28 8.58
C ALA A 50 -2.12 4.38 7.36
N VAL A 51 -2.98 3.38 7.51
CA VAL A 51 -3.46 2.54 6.40
C VAL A 51 -4.96 2.73 6.21
N SER A 52 -5.39 2.75 4.95
CA SER A 52 -6.80 2.66 4.57
C SER A 52 -7.03 1.30 3.92
N ALA A 53 -7.81 0.44 4.56
CA ALA A 53 -8.16 -0.88 4.05
C ALA A 53 -9.69 -0.95 3.85
N ILE A 54 -10.22 -1.38 2.71
CA ILE A 54 -9.58 -1.94 1.49
C ILE A 54 -9.88 -1.11 0.23
N ASN A 55 -9.10 -1.33 -0.82
CA ASN A 55 -9.50 -1.03 -2.20
C ASN A 55 -10.47 -2.11 -2.71
N THR A 56 -10.94 -1.99 -3.95
CA THR A 56 -11.95 -2.90 -4.52
C THR A 56 -11.41 -4.33 -4.72
N ILE A 57 -12.29 -5.32 -4.57
CA ILE A 57 -12.02 -6.71 -4.92
C ILE A 57 -12.15 -6.87 -6.43
N LYS A 58 -11.18 -7.55 -7.07
CA LYS A 58 -11.28 -7.89 -8.49
C LYS A 58 -12.41 -8.89 -8.69
N ALA A 59 -13.33 -8.55 -9.58
CA ALA A 59 -14.39 -9.44 -10.03
C ALA A 59 -14.27 -9.61 -11.55
N ILE A 60 -14.68 -10.77 -12.05
CA ILE A 60 -14.92 -11.00 -13.48
C ILE A 60 -16.44 -10.91 -13.65
N ALA A 61 -16.90 -10.02 -14.52
CA ALA A 61 -18.29 -10.00 -14.94
C ALA A 61 -18.51 -11.16 -15.93
N ILE A 62 -19.54 -11.98 -15.67
CA ILE A 62 -19.97 -13.10 -16.51
C ILE A 62 -21.24 -12.68 -17.24
#